data_AF-A0A396LEF4-F1
#
_entry.id   AF-A0A396LEF4-F1
#
_cell.length_a   1.000
_cell.length_b   1.000
_cell.length_c   1.000
_cell.angle_alpha   90.00
_cell.angle_beta   90.00
_cell.angle_gamma   90.00
#
_symmetry.space_group_name_H-M   'P 1'
#
loop_
_entity.id
_entity.type
_entity.pdbx_description
1 polymer ?
#
loop_
_entity_poly.entity_id
_entity_poly.type
_entity_poly.pdbx_seq_one_letter_code
_entity_poly.pdbx_strand_id
1 'polypeptide(L)'
;MKETKYAGTQTEKNLMAAFAGESEARNKYTYFASKAKKEGFEQIAALFLKTADNEKEHAKLWFKELNGIGDTAENLLSAAEGENYEWTDMYDGFAKTADEEGFHELAQRFRLVAAIEKHHEERYRALLHNVEMAEVFAKSEVKVWECRNCGHIVVGEKAPEVCPTCNHPQSYFEIHAENY
;
A
#
# COMPACT_ATOMS: atom_id res chain seq x y z
N MET A 1 2.61 -13.25 10.07
CA MET A 1 3.90 -13.39 9.36
C MET A 1 4.37 -14.84 9.42
N LYS A 2 5.05 -15.32 8.37
CA LYS A 2 5.68 -16.66 8.38
C LYS A 2 6.77 -16.70 9.45
N GLU A 3 6.92 -17.85 10.10
CA GLU A 3 7.96 -18.06 11.12
C GLU A 3 9.36 -17.77 10.54
N THR A 4 10.19 -17.07 11.30
CA THR A 4 11.55 -16.70 10.88
C THR A 4 12.57 -17.46 11.71
N LYS A 5 13.80 -17.57 11.23
CA LYS A 5 14.93 -18.13 12.01
C LYS A 5 15.29 -17.28 13.25
N TYR A 6 14.67 -16.10 13.40
CA TYR A 6 14.88 -15.17 14.50
C TYR A 6 13.74 -15.21 15.54
N ALA A 7 12.71 -16.04 15.33
CA ALA A 7 11.50 -16.08 16.15
C ALA A 7 11.81 -16.14 17.66
N GLY A 8 11.26 -15.20 18.42
CA GLY A 8 11.40 -15.12 19.88
C GLY A 8 12.72 -14.53 20.38
N THR A 9 13.63 -14.13 19.48
CA THR A 9 14.94 -13.56 19.86
C THR A 9 14.89 -12.04 20.02
N GLN A 10 15.90 -11.47 20.69
CA GLN A 10 16.09 -10.02 20.67
C GLN A 10 16.43 -9.49 19.27
N THR A 11 17.04 -10.31 18.41
CA THR A 11 17.36 -9.92 17.02
C THR A 11 16.09 -9.68 16.20
N GLU A 12 15.06 -10.49 16.35
CA GLU A 12 13.76 -10.26 15.70
C GLU A 12 13.15 -8.92 16.12
N LYS A 13 13.17 -8.60 17.43
CA LYS A 13 12.72 -7.31 17.95
C LYS A 13 13.54 -6.15 17.39
N ASN A 14 14.86 -6.31 17.28
CA ASN A 14 15.74 -5.30 16.70
C ASN A 14 15.44 -5.08 15.21
N LEU A 15 15.18 -6.15 14.45
CA LEU A 15 14.79 -6.06 13.04
C LEU A 15 13.45 -5.35 12.86
N MET A 16 12.44 -5.67 13.68
CA MET A 16 11.14 -4.97 13.66
C MET A 16 11.29 -3.49 14.01
N ALA A 17 12.10 -3.16 15.03
CA ALA A 17 12.38 -1.77 15.41
C ALA A 17 13.13 -1.01 14.30
N ALA A 18 14.11 -1.65 13.65
CA ALA A 18 14.81 -1.06 12.51
C ALA A 18 13.85 -0.82 11.33
N PHE A 19 13.02 -1.81 10.97
CA PHE A 19 12.01 -1.64 9.93
C PHE A 19 11.04 -0.47 10.21
N ALA A 20 10.54 -0.36 11.45
CA ALA A 20 9.68 0.75 11.85
C ALA A 20 10.42 2.10 11.75
N GLY A 21 11.64 2.18 12.29
CA GLY A 21 12.45 3.39 12.26
C GLY A 21 12.78 3.88 10.84
N GLU A 22 13.17 2.98 9.94
CA GLU A 22 13.45 3.30 8.53
C GLU A 22 12.17 3.73 7.79
N SER A 23 11.03 3.12 8.09
CA SER A 23 9.73 3.47 7.50
C SER A 23 9.27 4.88 7.93
N GLU A 24 9.44 5.21 9.21
CA GLU A 24 9.21 6.57 9.71
C GLU A 24 10.18 7.58 9.09
N ALA A 25 11.48 7.22 8.99
CA ALA A 25 12.51 8.08 8.42
C ALA A 25 12.19 8.46 6.97
N ARG A 26 11.83 7.47 6.14
CA ARG A 26 11.36 7.70 4.76
C ARG A 26 10.25 8.76 4.71
N ASN A 27 9.18 8.58 5.49
CA ASN A 27 8.04 9.49 5.49
C ASN A 27 8.42 10.89 6.00
N LYS A 28 9.19 11.00 7.08
CA LYS A 28 9.69 12.29 7.58
C LYS A 28 10.51 13.03 6.52
N TYR A 29 11.42 12.33 5.85
CA TYR A 29 12.30 12.94 4.85
C TYR A 29 11.55 13.41 3.60
N THR A 30 10.51 12.71 3.14
CA THR A 30 9.66 13.21 2.05
C THR A 30 8.86 14.47 2.45
N TYR A 31 8.42 14.56 3.71
CA TYR A 31 7.79 15.78 4.24
C TYR A 31 8.79 16.94 4.35
N PHE A 32 10.00 16.67 4.81
CA PHE A 32 11.08 17.67 4.90
C PHE A 32 11.52 18.17 3.54
N ALA A 33 11.59 17.29 2.53
CA ALA A 33 11.83 17.68 1.15
C ALA A 33 10.78 18.70 0.65
N SER A 34 9.50 18.45 0.94
CA SER A 34 8.40 19.35 0.58
C SER A 34 8.53 20.71 1.25
N LYS A 35 8.98 20.75 2.51
CA LYS A 35 9.26 22.00 3.24
C LYS A 35 10.45 22.74 2.66
N ALA A 36 11.58 22.06 2.43
CA ALA A 36 12.79 22.65 1.83
C ALA A 36 12.50 23.24 0.44
N LYS A 37 11.68 22.56 -0.37
CA LYS A 37 11.25 23.06 -1.67
C LYS A 37 10.43 24.36 -1.57
N LYS A 38 9.46 24.42 -0.64
CA LYS A 38 8.66 25.64 -0.38
C LYS A 38 9.53 26.83 0.07
N GLU A 39 10.70 26.57 0.63
CA GLU A 39 11.67 27.59 1.07
C GLU A 39 12.72 27.93 0.01
N GLY A 40 12.65 27.32 -1.18
CA GLY A 40 13.57 27.58 -2.29
C GLY A 40 14.87 26.78 -2.25
N PHE A 41 15.03 25.85 -1.30
CA PHE A 41 16.22 25.00 -1.18
C PHE A 41 16.11 23.73 -2.02
N GLU A 42 16.05 23.87 -3.34
CA GLU A 42 15.83 22.76 -4.28
C GLU A 42 16.87 21.63 -4.15
N GLN A 43 18.16 21.96 -3.95
CA GLN A 43 19.20 20.94 -3.74
C GLN A 43 18.96 20.14 -2.44
N ILE A 44 18.58 20.81 -1.34
CA ILE A 44 18.31 20.15 -0.05
C ILE A 44 17.07 19.27 -0.17
N ALA A 45 16.02 19.73 -0.87
CA ALA A 45 14.85 18.92 -1.14
C ALA A 45 15.19 17.65 -1.93
N ALA A 46 16.01 17.76 -2.97
CA ALA A 46 16.48 16.61 -3.74
C ALA A 46 17.31 15.63 -2.90
N LEU A 47 18.16 16.13 -2.00
CA LEU A 47 18.92 15.29 -1.08
C LEU A 47 18.02 14.55 -0.09
N PHE A 48 17.02 15.22 0.49
CA PHE A 48 16.04 14.56 1.36
C PHE A 48 15.27 13.45 0.63
N LEU A 49 14.84 13.68 -0.61
CA LEU A 49 14.17 12.63 -1.40
C LEU A 49 15.11 11.46 -1.70
N LYS A 50 16.37 11.73 -2.05
CA LYS A 50 17.37 10.68 -2.26
C LYS A 50 17.58 9.84 -0.99
N THR A 51 17.68 10.49 0.17
CA THR A 51 17.80 9.80 1.46
C THR A 51 16.54 9.00 1.77
N ALA A 52 15.34 9.54 1.56
CA ALA A 52 14.09 8.80 1.74
C ALA A 52 14.02 7.53 0.88
N ASP A 53 14.52 7.60 -0.35
CA ASP A 53 14.65 6.42 -1.21
C ASP A 53 15.69 5.41 -0.70
N ASN A 54 16.75 5.85 -0.03
CA ASN A 54 17.70 4.95 0.63
C ASN A 54 17.05 4.26 1.84
N GLU A 55 16.31 4.99 2.68
CA GLU A 55 15.63 4.38 3.84
C GLU A 55 14.53 3.40 3.41
N LYS A 56 13.86 3.65 2.27
CA LYS A 56 12.95 2.67 1.65
C LYS A 56 13.67 1.35 1.34
N GLU A 57 14.90 1.41 0.80
CA GLU A 57 15.68 0.19 0.52
C GLU A 57 16.22 -0.45 1.81
N HIS A 58 16.62 0.33 2.82
CA HIS A 58 17.02 -0.21 4.13
C HIS A 58 15.86 -0.94 4.82
N ALA A 59 14.67 -0.33 4.90
CA ALA A 59 13.46 -0.95 5.43
C ALA A 59 13.16 -2.28 4.72
N LYS A 60 13.29 -2.30 3.39
CA LYS A 60 13.08 -3.51 2.58
C LYS A 60 14.07 -4.63 2.89
N LEU A 61 15.33 -4.32 3.22
CA LEU A 61 16.31 -5.33 3.64
C LEU A 61 15.84 -6.03 4.93
N TRP A 62 15.43 -5.25 5.93
CA TRP A 62 14.98 -5.79 7.22
C TRP A 62 13.66 -6.54 7.10
N PHE A 63 12.71 -6.01 6.33
CA PHE A 63 11.42 -6.65 6.13
C PHE A 63 11.54 -7.99 5.39
N LYS A 64 12.54 -8.15 4.52
CA LYS A 64 12.86 -9.44 3.89
C LYS A 64 13.41 -10.46 4.89
N GLU A 65 14.31 -10.08 5.79
CA GLU A 65 14.79 -10.99 6.85
C GLU A 65 13.66 -11.45 7.78
N LEU A 66 12.61 -10.64 7.91
CA LEU A 66 11.38 -10.96 8.64
C LEU A 66 10.35 -11.77 7.83
N ASN A 67 10.69 -12.23 6.62
CA ASN A 67 9.74 -12.89 5.70
C ASN A 67 8.46 -12.08 5.45
N GLY A 68 8.55 -10.75 5.46
CA GLY A 68 7.41 -9.85 5.33
C GLY A 68 6.90 -9.64 3.90
N ILE A 69 7.65 -10.08 2.88
CA ILE A 69 7.27 -9.96 1.47
C ILE A 69 6.99 -11.35 0.91
N GLY A 70 5.70 -11.64 0.69
CA GLY A 70 5.22 -12.85 0.03
C GLY A 70 4.91 -12.65 -1.45
N ASP A 71 4.13 -13.57 -2.02
CA ASP A 71 3.52 -13.34 -3.34
C ASP A 71 2.39 -12.28 -3.28
N THR A 72 1.78 -11.96 -4.41
CA THR A 72 0.75 -10.89 -4.46
C THR A 72 -0.48 -11.21 -3.61
N ALA A 73 -0.92 -12.48 -3.57
CA ALA A 73 -2.07 -12.87 -2.76
C ALA A 73 -1.73 -12.76 -1.26
N GLU A 74 -0.57 -13.26 -0.86
CA GLU A 74 -0.09 -13.16 0.53
C GLU A 74 0.06 -11.70 0.98
N ASN A 75 0.59 -10.82 0.11
CA ASN A 75 0.75 -9.41 0.42
C ASN A 75 -0.60 -8.67 0.52
N LEU A 76 -1.56 -8.98 -0.36
CA LEU A 76 -2.91 -8.40 -0.31
C LEU A 76 -3.67 -8.83 0.94
N LEU A 77 -3.55 -10.11 1.33
CA LEU A 77 -4.14 -10.60 2.58
C LEU A 77 -3.52 -9.90 3.79
N SER A 78 -2.19 -9.83 3.86
CA SER A 78 -1.50 -9.15 4.95
C SER A 78 -1.88 -7.66 5.04
N ALA A 79 -2.08 -6.98 3.91
CA ALA A 79 -2.54 -5.60 3.90
C ALA A 79 -3.99 -5.50 4.42
N ALA A 80 -4.91 -6.34 3.93
CA ALA A 80 -6.30 -6.35 4.40
C ALA A 80 -6.43 -6.63 5.90
N GLU A 81 -5.63 -7.55 6.44
CA GLU A 81 -5.60 -7.84 7.89
C GLU A 81 -5.06 -6.66 8.71
N GLY A 82 -4.03 -5.97 8.20
CA GLY A 82 -3.51 -4.75 8.81
C GLY A 82 -4.56 -3.65 8.85
N GLU A 83 -5.16 -3.32 7.71
CA GLU A 83 -6.22 -2.33 7.59
C GLU A 83 -7.40 -2.67 8.52
N ASN A 84 -7.80 -3.95 8.58
CA ASN A 84 -8.86 -4.42 9.48
C ASN A 84 -8.57 -4.05 10.93
N TYR A 85 -7.41 -4.49 11.44
CA TYR A 85 -6.96 -4.18 12.80
C TYR A 85 -6.94 -2.67 13.07
N GLU A 86 -6.49 -1.87 12.09
CA GLU A 86 -6.42 -0.43 12.23
C GLU A 86 -7.80 0.19 12.49
N TRP A 87 -8.83 -0.16 11.71
CA TRP A 87 -10.14 0.47 11.88
C TRP A 87 -11.04 -0.18 12.93
N THR A 88 -10.91 -1.49 13.21
CA THR A 88 -11.75 -2.18 14.19
C THR A 88 -11.27 -2.00 15.63
N ASP A 89 -9.95 -1.97 15.84
CA ASP A 89 -9.35 -2.03 17.16
C ASP A 89 -8.50 -0.79 17.46
N MET A 90 -7.51 -0.49 16.61
CA MET A 90 -6.51 0.55 16.90
C MET A 90 -7.14 1.95 16.94
N TYR A 91 -7.74 2.41 15.83
CA TYR A 91 -8.32 3.75 15.75
C TYR A 91 -9.60 3.91 16.57
N ASP A 92 -10.39 2.84 16.74
CA ASP A 92 -11.54 2.87 17.67
C ASP A 92 -11.07 3.07 19.12
N GLY A 93 -10.03 2.33 19.55
CA GLY A 93 -9.40 2.50 20.84
C GLY A 93 -8.81 3.91 21.02
N PHE A 94 -8.05 4.39 20.03
CA PHE A 94 -7.45 5.73 20.08
C PHE A 94 -8.49 6.84 20.15
N ALA A 95 -9.60 6.73 19.39
CA ALA A 95 -10.68 7.69 19.44
C ALA A 95 -11.36 7.73 20.82
N LYS A 96 -11.60 6.57 21.44
CA LYS A 96 -12.16 6.48 22.80
C LYS A 96 -11.25 7.12 23.84
N THR A 97 -9.96 6.78 23.84
CA THR A 97 -8.98 7.41 24.74
C THR A 97 -8.92 8.93 24.53
N ALA A 98 -8.89 9.39 23.28
CA ALA A 98 -8.88 10.83 22.99
C ALA A 98 -10.15 11.54 23.49
N ASP A 99 -11.33 10.91 23.43
CA ASP A 99 -12.56 11.47 24.00
C ASP A 99 -12.54 11.51 25.53
N GLU A 100 -12.04 10.46 26.18
CA GLU A 100 -11.89 10.38 27.64
C GLU A 100 -10.94 11.47 28.18
N GLU A 101 -9.90 11.80 27.41
CA GLU A 101 -8.93 12.85 27.74
C GLU A 101 -9.39 14.26 27.31
N GLY A 102 -10.54 14.40 26.65
CA GLY A 102 -11.12 15.68 26.22
C GLY A 102 -10.62 16.22 24.88
N PHE A 103 -9.89 15.41 24.09
CA PHE A 103 -9.39 15.74 22.75
C PHE A 103 -10.39 15.38 21.64
N HIS A 104 -11.63 15.85 21.74
CA HIS A 104 -12.75 15.44 20.87
C HIS A 104 -12.51 15.65 19.37
N GLU A 105 -11.82 16.73 18.98
CA GLU A 105 -11.49 16.96 17.56
C GLU A 105 -10.52 15.88 17.03
N LEU A 106 -9.55 15.46 17.84
CA LEU A 106 -8.63 14.39 17.48
C LEU A 106 -9.34 13.03 17.43
N ALA A 107 -10.22 12.76 18.40
CA ALA A 107 -11.06 11.56 18.39
C ALA A 107 -11.89 11.47 17.10
N GLN A 108 -12.50 12.59 16.68
CA GLN A 108 -13.23 12.64 15.41
C GLN A 108 -12.32 12.37 14.21
N ARG A 109 -11.09 12.90 14.19
CA ARG A 109 -10.12 12.62 13.13
C ARG A 109 -9.74 11.14 13.08
N PHE A 110 -9.51 10.49 14.22
CA PHE A 110 -9.26 9.03 14.26
C PHE A 110 -10.42 8.23 13.67
N ARG A 111 -11.67 8.58 14.00
CA ARG A 111 -12.86 7.92 13.41
C ARG A 111 -12.95 8.11 11.89
N LEU A 112 -12.61 9.29 11.40
CA LEU A 112 -12.60 9.56 9.96
C LEU A 112 -11.51 8.77 9.24
N VAL A 113 -10.33 8.62 9.85
CA VAL A 113 -9.26 7.76 9.32
C VAL A 113 -9.69 6.30 9.35
N ALA A 114 -10.28 5.82 10.44
CA ALA A 114 -10.82 4.45 10.52
C ALA A 114 -11.81 4.14 9.38
N ALA A 115 -12.68 5.09 9.01
CA ALA A 115 -13.60 4.91 7.89
C ALA A 115 -12.88 4.78 6.53
N ILE A 116 -11.73 5.42 6.37
CA ILE A 116 -10.87 5.31 5.18
C ILE A 116 -10.19 3.94 5.16
N GLU A 117 -9.61 3.50 6.28
CA GLU A 117 -8.90 2.21 6.35
C GLU A 117 -9.85 1.04 6.10
N LYS A 118 -11.12 1.14 6.53
CA LYS A 118 -12.15 0.17 6.14
C LYS A 118 -12.29 0.04 4.62
N HIS A 119 -12.27 1.16 3.89
CA HIS A 119 -12.34 1.14 2.43
C HIS A 119 -11.03 0.59 1.79
N HIS A 120 -9.88 0.78 2.43
CA HIS A 120 -8.65 0.10 2.03
C HIS A 120 -8.75 -1.42 2.19
N GLU A 121 -9.27 -1.90 3.32
CA GLU A 121 -9.55 -3.33 3.52
C GLU A 121 -10.46 -3.88 2.43
N GLU A 122 -11.60 -3.24 2.17
CA GLU A 122 -12.58 -3.65 1.15
C GLU A 122 -11.90 -3.77 -0.23
N ARG A 123 -11.06 -2.78 -0.59
CA ARG A 123 -10.28 -2.81 -1.83
C ARG A 123 -9.31 -3.99 -1.87
N TYR A 124 -8.52 -4.20 -0.82
CA TYR A 124 -7.53 -5.29 -0.81
C TYR A 124 -8.18 -6.67 -0.84
N ARG A 125 -9.32 -6.86 -0.16
CA ARG A 125 -10.09 -8.11 -0.25
C ARG A 125 -10.64 -8.36 -1.65
N ALA A 126 -11.18 -7.32 -2.32
CA ALA A 126 -11.65 -7.45 -3.69
C ALA A 126 -10.50 -7.78 -4.67
N LEU A 127 -9.33 -7.16 -4.50
CA LEU A 127 -8.15 -7.48 -5.30
C LEU A 127 -7.63 -8.90 -5.04
N LEU A 128 -7.60 -9.32 -3.76
CA LEU A 128 -7.21 -10.68 -3.39
C LEU A 128 -8.12 -11.71 -4.06
N HIS A 129 -9.43 -11.50 -3.98
CA HIS A 129 -10.41 -12.34 -4.64
C HIS A 129 -10.16 -12.44 -6.16
N ASN A 130 -9.86 -11.32 -6.82
CA ASN A 130 -9.52 -11.33 -8.25
C ASN A 130 -8.27 -12.17 -8.54
N VAL A 131 -7.25 -12.13 -7.67
CA VAL A 131 -6.03 -12.93 -7.84
C VAL A 131 -6.34 -14.42 -7.65
N GLU A 132 -7.05 -14.78 -6.58
CA GLU A 132 -7.38 -16.18 -6.25
C GLU A 132 -8.30 -16.85 -7.27
N MET A 133 -9.24 -16.08 -7.81
CA MET A 133 -10.21 -16.56 -8.82
C MET A 133 -9.70 -16.42 -10.26
N ALA A 134 -8.44 -16.00 -10.46
CA ALA A 134 -7.85 -15.70 -11.77
C ALA A 134 -8.68 -14.69 -12.60
N GLU A 135 -9.33 -13.75 -11.92
CA GLU A 135 -10.20 -12.73 -12.51
C GLU A 135 -9.53 -11.35 -12.68
N VAL A 136 -8.21 -11.26 -12.54
CA VAL A 136 -7.47 -10.00 -12.75
C VAL A 136 -7.59 -9.54 -14.20
N PHE A 137 -7.53 -10.48 -15.15
CA PHE A 137 -7.54 -10.22 -16.60
C PHE A 137 -8.64 -11.00 -17.35
N ALA A 138 -9.58 -11.58 -16.60
CA ALA A 138 -10.72 -12.32 -17.10
C ALA A 138 -11.93 -12.05 -16.20
N LYS A 139 -13.13 -11.97 -16.76
CA LYS A 139 -14.39 -11.87 -16.03
C LYS A 139 -15.41 -12.84 -16.62
N SER A 140 -16.42 -13.19 -15.81
CA SER A 140 -17.56 -14.00 -16.25
C SER A 140 -18.48 -13.29 -17.24
N GLU A 141 -18.34 -11.97 -17.36
CA GLU A 141 -19.10 -11.11 -18.26
C GLU A 141 -18.15 -10.29 -19.13
N VAL A 142 -18.65 -9.88 -20.31
CA VAL A 142 -17.95 -8.94 -21.18
C VAL A 142 -17.67 -7.63 -20.43
N LYS A 143 -16.40 -7.23 -20.41
CA LYS A 143 -15.94 -5.92 -19.91
C LYS A 143 -15.24 -5.15 -21.02
N VAL A 144 -15.05 -3.87 -20.75
CA VAL A 144 -14.17 -3.00 -21.52
C VAL A 144 -12.82 -2.99 -20.82
N TRP A 145 -11.77 -3.41 -21.52
CA TRP A 145 -10.41 -3.44 -21.01
C TRP A 145 -9.61 -2.32 -21.66
N GLU A 146 -8.80 -1.63 -20.85
CA GLU A 146 -7.91 -0.56 -21.31
C GLU A 146 -6.45 -0.92 -21.02
N CYS A 147 -5.59 -0.75 -22.02
CA CYS A 147 -4.15 -0.85 -21.84
C CYS A 147 -3.61 0.43 -21.21
N ARG A 148 -3.21 0.39 -19.94
CA ARG A 148 -2.62 1.54 -19.21
C ARG A 148 -1.36 2.14 -19.84
N ASN A 149 -0.69 1.38 -20.71
CA ASN A 149 0.52 1.86 -21.38
C ASN A 149 0.21 2.79 -22.56
N CYS A 150 -0.88 2.56 -23.31
CA CYS A 150 -1.12 3.26 -24.58
C CYS A 150 -2.57 3.66 -24.85
N GLY A 151 -3.52 3.33 -23.95
CA GLY A 151 -4.95 3.63 -24.10
C GLY A 151 -5.70 2.71 -25.06
N HIS A 152 -5.11 1.60 -25.53
CA HIS A 152 -5.84 0.66 -26.39
C HIS A 152 -7.04 0.06 -25.65
N ILE A 153 -8.23 0.20 -26.22
CA ILE A 153 -9.48 -0.34 -25.70
C ILE A 153 -9.87 -1.61 -26.45
N VAL A 154 -10.26 -2.64 -25.69
CA VAL A 154 -10.79 -3.90 -26.22
C VAL A 154 -11.98 -4.37 -25.40
N VAL A 155 -13.02 -4.85 -26.09
CA VAL A 155 -14.25 -5.35 -25.46
C VAL A 155 -14.23 -6.87 -25.49
N GLY A 156 -14.39 -7.51 -24.34
CA GLY A 156 -14.43 -8.96 -24.23
C GLY A 156 -14.42 -9.46 -22.78
N GLU A 157 -14.61 -10.76 -22.59
CA GLU A 157 -14.52 -11.41 -21.27
C GLU A 157 -13.09 -11.42 -20.72
N LYS A 158 -12.08 -11.31 -21.59
CA LYS A 158 -10.65 -11.37 -21.23
C LYS A 158 -9.86 -10.24 -21.88
N ALA A 159 -8.89 -9.70 -21.18
CA ALA A 159 -7.85 -8.86 -21.78
C ALA A 159 -6.95 -9.70 -22.68
N PRO A 160 -6.44 -9.17 -23.80
CA PRO A 160 -5.55 -9.90 -24.70
C PRO A 160 -4.19 -10.15 -24.04
N GLU A 161 -3.55 -11.29 -24.37
CA GLU A 161 -2.23 -11.66 -23.84
C GLU A 161 -1.14 -10.64 -24.20
N VAL A 162 -1.27 -10.02 -25.37
CA VAL A 162 -0.40 -8.96 -25.89
C VAL A 162 -1.27 -7.84 -26.43
N CYS A 163 -0.99 -6.60 -26.04
CA CYS A 163 -1.67 -5.43 -26.58
C CYS A 163 -1.39 -5.31 -28.09
N PRO A 164 -2.43 -5.28 -28.95
CA PRO A 164 -2.24 -5.25 -30.41
C PRO A 164 -1.70 -3.91 -30.93
N THR A 165 -1.68 -2.86 -30.08
CA THR A 165 -1.17 -1.54 -30.44
C THR A 165 0.28 -1.34 -30.03
N CYS A 166 0.62 -1.61 -28.77
CA CYS A 166 1.95 -1.31 -28.22
C CYS A 166 2.81 -2.54 -27.90
N ASN A 167 2.32 -3.75 -28.18
CA ASN A 167 3.01 -5.02 -27.96
C ASN A 167 3.43 -5.31 -26.50
N HIS A 168 2.86 -4.59 -25.51
CA HIS A 168 3.08 -4.87 -24.09
C HIS A 168 2.20 -6.02 -23.60
N PRO A 169 2.64 -6.78 -22.57
CA PRO A 169 1.92 -7.95 -22.08
C PRO A 169 0.58 -7.60 -21.40
N GLN A 170 -0.25 -8.63 -21.18
CA GLN A 170 -1.56 -8.55 -20.53
C GLN A 170 -1.56 -7.78 -19.20
N SER A 171 -0.44 -7.79 -18.46
CA SER A 171 -0.28 -7.13 -17.17
C SER A 171 -0.48 -5.60 -17.19
N TYR A 172 -0.51 -5.00 -18.38
CA TYR A 172 -0.81 -3.59 -18.57
C TYR A 172 -2.31 -3.29 -18.72
N PHE A 173 -3.17 -4.29 -18.90
CA PHE A 173 -4.60 -4.08 -19.01
C PHE A 173 -5.28 -3.95 -17.64
N GLU A 174 -6.32 -3.13 -17.59
CA GLU A 174 -7.26 -3.03 -16.46
C GLU A 174 -8.69 -2.86 -16.97
N ILE A 175 -9.67 -2.96 -16.08
CA ILE A 175 -11.06 -2.62 -16.43
C ILE A 175 -11.13 -1.11 -16.65
N HIS A 176 -11.61 -0.71 -17.84
CA HIS A 176 -11.85 0.68 -18.17
C HIS A 176 -12.91 1.28 -17.24
N ALA A 177 -12.63 2.47 -16.71
CA ALA A 177 -13.54 3.23 -15.87
C ALA A 177 -13.66 4.65 -16.40
N GLU A 178 -14.88 5.06 -16.75
CA GLU A 178 -15.21 6.45 -17.09
C GLU A 178 -15.69 7.19 -15.84
N ASN A 179 -15.10 8.35 -15.56
CA ASN A 179 -15.39 9.17 -14.39
C ASN A 179 -15.55 10.66 -14.72
N TYR A 180 -15.88 10.98 -15.98
CA TYR A 180 -16.17 12.31 -16.51
C TYR A 180 -17.55 12.36 -17.17
#